data_AF-A0A0A1GW73-F1
#
_entry.id   AF-A0A0A1GW73-F1
#
_cell.length_a   1.000
_cell.length_b   1.000
_cell.length_c   1.000
_cell.angle_alpha   90.00
_cell.angle_beta   90.00
_cell.angle_gamma   90.00
#
_symmetry.space_group_name_H-M   'P 1'
#
loop_
_entity.id
_entity.type
_entity.pdbx_description
1 polymer ?
#
loop_
_entity_poly.entity_id
_entity_poly.type
_entity_poly.pdbx_seq_one_letter_code
_entity_poly.pdbx_strand_id
1 'polypeptide(L)'
;MLALYLIWTTLVNDFKTLTWASIWYFPSMLLVQLVVRYLIIFILILATDKIPANIIQNSTNQSSLQNFGASIAGQVLPNMLVFIWAAIIAPLMENLFFIYVIQGIVLKKLIRSVKYGALIRIVIVAILFCLWHVQSVSDLNNPFFYQYLSLGWLAYIYEQTGNFVKTWIAHMGMNMIPMVAELLISGVIF
;
A
#
# COMPACT_ATOMS: atom_id res chain seq x y z
N MET A 1 6.70 -25.59 9.13
CA MET A 1 5.31 -25.82 9.63
C MET A 1 4.90 -24.83 10.71
N LEU A 2 5.69 -24.60 11.76
CA LEU A 2 5.33 -23.67 12.86
C LEU A 2 5.03 -22.23 12.38
N ALA A 3 5.86 -21.66 11.50
CA ALA A 3 5.64 -20.31 10.97
C ALA A 3 4.31 -20.18 10.22
N LEU A 4 4.00 -21.12 9.32
CA LEU A 4 2.73 -21.14 8.58
C LEU A 4 1.52 -21.27 9.52
N TYR A 5 1.64 -22.09 10.57
CA TYR A 5 0.60 -22.21 11.59
C TYR A 5 0.37 -20.89 12.35
N LEU A 6 1.43 -20.17 12.72
CA LEU A 6 1.33 -18.87 13.39
C LEU A 6 0.70 -17.81 12.49
N ILE A 7 1.03 -17.81 11.20
CA ILE A 7 0.44 -16.90 10.22
C ILE A 7 -1.04 -17.21 10.05
N TRP A 8 -1.39 -18.49 9.88
CA TRP A 8 -2.77 -18.94 9.75
C TRP A 8 -3.62 -18.58 10.97
N THR A 9 -3.12 -18.87 12.18
CA THR A 9 -3.85 -18.55 13.42
C THR A 9 -4.03 -17.05 13.60
N THR A 10 -3.02 -16.24 13.29
CA THR A 10 -3.13 -14.77 13.31
C THR A 10 -4.18 -14.29 12.33
N LEU A 11 -4.13 -14.74 11.07
CA LEU A 11 -5.13 -14.42 10.05
C LEU A 11 -6.55 -14.74 10.51
N VAL A 12 -6.78 -15.97 10.98
CA VAL A 12 -8.10 -16.41 11.46
C VAL A 12 -8.59 -15.56 12.63
N ASN A 13 -7.71 -15.24 13.58
CA ASN A 13 -8.07 -14.42 14.73
C ASN A 13 -8.38 -12.98 14.32
N ASP A 14 -7.57 -12.40 13.45
CA ASP A 14 -7.79 -11.03 12.96
C ASP A 14 -9.09 -10.92 12.15
N PHE A 15 -9.40 -11.92 11.33
CA PHE A 15 -10.68 -11.98 10.60
C PHE A 15 -11.89 -12.02 11.55
N LYS A 16 -11.81 -12.78 12.65
CA LYS A 16 -12.89 -12.86 13.66
C LYS A 16 -13.16 -11.54 14.38
N THR A 17 -12.18 -10.63 14.41
CA THR A 17 -12.33 -9.31 15.05
C THR A 17 -12.77 -8.21 14.08
N LEU A 18 -13.03 -8.55 12.81
CA LEU A 18 -13.60 -7.59 11.87
C LEU A 18 -15.05 -7.29 12.24
N THR A 19 -15.42 -6.02 12.05
CA THR A 19 -16.80 -5.54 12.17
C THR A 19 -17.17 -4.84 10.86
N TRP A 20 -18.44 -4.48 10.68
CA TRP A 20 -18.85 -3.67 9.53
C TRP A 20 -18.06 -2.36 9.40
N ALA A 21 -17.63 -1.76 10.50
CA ALA A 21 -16.80 -0.56 10.48
C ALA A 21 -15.40 -0.80 9.86
N SER A 22 -14.93 -2.05 9.78
CA SER A 22 -13.66 -2.38 9.14
C SER A 22 -13.65 -2.08 7.64
N ILE A 23 -14.81 -1.95 6.98
CA ILE A 23 -14.87 -1.61 5.55
C ILE A 23 -14.28 -0.22 5.26
N TRP A 24 -14.30 0.69 6.24
CA TRP A 24 -13.74 2.04 6.09
C TRP A 24 -12.22 2.05 5.94
N TYR A 25 -11.53 0.97 6.31
CA TYR A 25 -10.10 0.85 6.03
C TYR A 25 -9.84 0.75 4.53
N PHE A 26 -10.76 0.17 3.75
CA PHE A 26 -10.59 -0.07 2.32
C PHE A 26 -10.25 1.22 1.54
N PRO A 27 -11.04 2.31 1.59
CA PRO A 27 -10.67 3.54 0.91
C PRO A 27 -9.59 4.36 1.65
N SER A 28 -9.31 4.05 2.92
CA SER A 28 -8.50 4.92 3.79
C SER A 28 -7.08 5.16 3.26
N MET A 29 -6.45 4.12 2.72
CA MET A 29 -5.09 4.23 2.23
C MET A 29 -5.00 5.05 0.94
N LEU A 30 -5.98 4.89 0.04
CA LEU A 30 -6.08 5.73 -1.15
C LEU A 30 -6.22 7.20 -0.78
N LEU A 31 -7.05 7.52 0.22
CA LEU A 31 -7.20 8.89 0.70
C LEU A 31 -5.88 9.44 1.26
N VAL A 32 -5.15 8.67 2.06
CA VAL A 32 -3.82 9.07 2.56
C VAL A 32 -2.84 9.27 1.41
N GLN A 33 -2.82 8.38 0.42
CA GLN A 33 -1.96 8.51 -0.75
C GLN A 33 -2.26 9.79 -1.55
N LEU A 34 -3.54 10.13 -1.73
CA LEU A 34 -3.94 11.39 -2.36
C LEU A 34 -3.43 12.60 -1.57
N VAL A 35 -3.62 12.61 -0.24
CA VAL A 35 -3.11 13.68 0.63
C VAL A 35 -1.59 13.82 0.50
N VAL A 36 -0.84 12.72 0.56
CA VAL A 36 0.62 12.73 0.40
C VAL A 36 1.02 13.24 -0.99
N ARG A 37 0.34 12.82 -2.05
CA ARG A 37 0.58 13.29 -3.42
C ARG A 37 0.40 14.80 -3.53
N TYR A 38 -0.70 15.34 -3.04
CA TYR A 38 -0.96 16.78 -3.09
C TYR A 38 -0.01 17.59 -2.20
N LEU A 39 0.39 17.04 -1.04
CA LEU A 39 1.40 17.65 -0.19
C LEU A 39 2.75 17.76 -0.92
N ILE A 40 3.19 16.70 -1.61
CA ILE A 40 4.42 16.71 -2.41
C ILE A 40 4.34 17.78 -3.50
N ILE A 41 3.24 17.83 -4.26
CA ILE A 41 3.03 18.84 -5.31
C ILE A 41 3.11 20.26 -4.72
N PHE A 42 2.45 20.49 -3.59
CA PHE A 42 2.47 21.78 -2.90
C PHE A 42 3.89 22.19 -2.49
N ILE A 43 4.66 21.29 -1.88
CA ILE A 43 6.06 21.54 -1.48
C ILE A 43 6.94 21.87 -2.70
N LEU A 44 6.76 21.16 -3.81
CA LEU A 44 7.52 21.43 -5.04
C LEU A 44 7.22 22.80 -5.63
N ILE A 45 5.95 23.21 -5.63
CA ILE A 45 5.55 24.54 -6.10
C ILE A 45 6.22 25.61 -5.23
N LEU A 46 6.19 25.46 -3.90
CA LEU A 46 6.86 26.40 -3.00
C LEU A 46 8.37 26.45 -3.16
N ALA A 47 9.01 25.33 -3.51
CA ALA A 47 10.47 25.23 -3.63
C ALA A 47 11.01 25.69 -4.99
N THR A 48 10.20 25.60 -6.05
CA THR A 48 10.67 25.78 -7.43
C THR A 48 9.92 26.84 -8.23
N ASP A 49 8.84 27.40 -7.68
CA ASP A 49 7.89 28.30 -8.36
C ASP A 49 7.33 27.73 -9.68
N LYS A 50 7.42 26.41 -9.86
CA LYS A 50 7.00 25.70 -11.07
C LYS A 50 6.03 24.59 -10.70
N ILE A 51 5.03 24.44 -11.56
CA ILE A 51 4.17 23.25 -11.59
C ILE A 51 4.96 22.17 -12.34
N PRO A 52 5.29 21.02 -11.71
CA PRO A 52 6.02 19.96 -12.39
C PRO A 52 5.26 19.50 -13.64
N ALA A 53 5.89 19.51 -14.82
CA ALA A 53 5.26 19.09 -16.07
C ALA A 53 4.78 17.62 -16.04
N ASN A 54 5.28 16.83 -15.09
CA ASN A 54 4.98 15.41 -14.92
C ASN A 54 3.90 15.12 -13.87
N ILE A 55 3.00 16.05 -13.53
CA ILE A 55 1.91 15.81 -12.55
C ILE A 55 1.07 14.56 -12.86
N ILE A 56 1.07 14.11 -14.12
CA ILE A 56 0.31 12.96 -14.63
C ILE A 56 1.15 11.67 -14.63
N GLN A 57 2.48 11.71 -14.47
CA GLN A 57 3.29 10.49 -14.45
C GLN A 57 3.08 9.73 -13.14
N ASN A 58 2.43 8.57 -13.25
CA ASN A 58 2.23 7.65 -12.15
C ASN A 58 3.54 6.91 -11.80
N SER A 59 3.65 6.42 -10.56
CA SER A 59 4.79 5.58 -10.17
C SER A 59 4.83 4.30 -11.01
N THR A 60 5.99 3.65 -11.12
CA THR A 60 6.15 2.44 -11.95
C THR A 60 5.11 1.35 -11.66
N ASN A 61 4.76 1.14 -10.37
CA ASN A 61 3.71 0.19 -9.99
C ASN A 61 2.29 0.70 -10.29
N GLN A 62 2.02 2.00 -10.28
CA GLN A 62 0.72 2.51 -10.73
C GLN A 62 0.60 2.51 -12.26
N SER A 63 1.72 2.69 -12.97
CA SER A 63 1.75 2.65 -14.43
C SER A 63 1.53 1.24 -14.98
N SER A 64 2.04 0.19 -14.31
CA SER A 64 1.76 -1.20 -14.67
C SER A 64 0.30 -1.58 -14.41
N LEU A 65 -0.33 -1.02 -13.37
CA LEU A 65 -1.76 -1.18 -13.12
C LEU A 65 -2.61 -0.39 -14.13
N GLN A 66 -2.14 0.78 -14.60
CA GLN A 66 -2.84 1.60 -15.61
C GLN A 66 -2.69 1.14 -17.06
N ASN A 67 -1.67 0.34 -17.34
CA ASN A 67 -1.55 -0.30 -18.66
C ASN A 67 -2.42 -1.56 -18.74
N PHE A 68 -3.06 -1.95 -17.64
CA PHE A 68 -3.93 -3.11 -17.57
C PHE A 68 -5.20 -2.90 -18.40
N GLY A 69 -5.92 -1.80 -18.22
CA GLY A 69 -7.16 -1.46 -18.92
C GLY A 69 -7.03 -1.41 -20.44
N ALA A 70 -5.87 -0.98 -20.94
CA ALA A 70 -5.59 -0.88 -22.37
C ALA A 70 -5.40 -2.24 -23.09
N SER A 71 -5.15 -3.32 -22.34
CA SER A 71 -4.78 -4.65 -22.90
C SER A 71 -5.92 -5.68 -22.92
N ILE A 72 -7.14 -5.31 -22.51
CA ILE A 72 -8.19 -6.29 -22.16
C ILE A 72 -8.97 -6.83 -23.36
N ALA A 73 -8.85 -6.25 -24.55
CA ALA A 73 -9.62 -6.69 -25.71
C ALA A 73 -9.32 -8.13 -26.19
N GLY A 74 -8.25 -8.81 -25.71
CA GLY A 74 -7.87 -10.14 -26.20
C GLY A 74 -7.45 -11.20 -25.17
N GLN A 75 -7.24 -10.86 -23.89
CA GLN A 75 -6.70 -11.80 -22.87
C GLN A 75 -7.36 -11.65 -21.49
N VAL A 76 -8.68 -11.80 -21.43
CA VAL A 76 -9.47 -11.58 -20.19
C VAL A 76 -8.97 -12.43 -19.02
N LEU A 77 -8.74 -13.73 -19.21
CA LEU A 77 -8.35 -14.63 -18.11
C LEU A 77 -6.94 -14.35 -17.56
N PRO A 78 -5.87 -14.25 -18.37
CA PRO A 78 -4.55 -13.84 -17.88
C PRO A 78 -4.58 -12.50 -17.14
N ASN A 79 -5.35 -11.55 -17.65
CA ASN A 79 -5.49 -10.24 -17.04
C ASN A 79 -6.20 -10.34 -15.67
N MET A 80 -7.31 -11.07 -15.57
CA MET A 80 -7.98 -11.31 -14.28
C MET A 80 -7.06 -11.94 -13.22
N LEU A 81 -6.18 -12.86 -13.62
CA LEU A 81 -5.20 -13.47 -12.71
C LEU A 81 -4.15 -12.46 -12.23
N VAL A 82 -3.64 -11.61 -13.14
CA VAL A 82 -2.73 -10.50 -12.77
C VAL A 82 -3.42 -9.51 -11.83
N PHE A 83 -4.71 -9.23 -12.04
CA PHE A 83 -5.51 -8.39 -11.16
C PHE A 83 -5.58 -8.98 -9.75
N ILE A 84 -5.99 -10.25 -9.61
CA ILE A 84 -6.06 -10.91 -8.30
C ILE A 84 -4.69 -10.91 -7.62
N TRP A 85 -3.64 -11.17 -8.40
CA TRP A 85 -2.28 -11.15 -7.88
C TRP A 85 -1.89 -9.77 -7.35
N ALA A 86 -1.99 -8.72 -8.17
CA ALA A 86 -1.50 -7.38 -7.83
C ALA A 86 -2.39 -6.65 -6.80
N ALA A 87 -3.69 -6.91 -6.80
CA ALA A 87 -4.64 -6.20 -5.96
C ALA A 87 -4.94 -6.89 -4.62
N ILE A 88 -4.73 -8.21 -4.52
CA ILE A 88 -5.09 -9.00 -3.34
C ILE A 88 -3.89 -9.74 -2.77
N ILE A 89 -3.22 -10.57 -3.58
CA ILE A 89 -2.18 -11.49 -3.09
C ILE A 89 -0.86 -10.76 -2.77
N ALA A 90 -0.39 -9.88 -3.65
CA ALA A 90 0.82 -9.10 -3.41
C ALA A 90 0.68 -8.20 -2.17
N PRO A 91 -0.42 -7.44 -1.99
CA PRO A 91 -0.68 -6.71 -0.74
C PRO A 91 -0.70 -7.60 0.51
N LEU A 92 -1.24 -8.82 0.42
CA LEU A 92 -1.22 -9.76 1.55
C LEU A 92 0.22 -10.11 1.95
N MET A 93 1.05 -10.47 0.97
CA MET A 93 2.45 -10.85 1.20
C MET A 93 3.28 -9.69 1.74
N GLU A 94 3.09 -8.50 1.20
CA GLU A 94 3.76 -7.28 1.66
C GLU A 94 3.38 -6.92 3.08
N ASN A 95 2.09 -6.93 3.42
CA ASN A 95 1.66 -6.68 4.79
C ASN A 95 2.20 -7.77 5.72
N LEU A 96 2.24 -9.03 5.28
CA LEU A 96 2.67 -10.14 6.13
C LEU A 96 4.13 -9.94 6.53
N PHE A 97 4.96 -9.55 5.57
CA PHE A 97 6.38 -9.34 5.79
C PHE A 97 6.66 -8.05 6.58
N PHE A 98 6.18 -6.90 6.12
CA PHE A 98 6.55 -5.61 6.72
C PHE A 98 5.74 -5.28 7.98
N ILE A 99 4.45 -5.59 7.99
CA ILE A 99 3.57 -5.25 9.12
C ILE A 99 3.61 -6.35 10.18
N TYR A 100 3.27 -7.58 9.82
CA TYR A 100 3.19 -8.63 10.84
C TYR A 100 4.59 -9.06 11.33
N VAL A 101 5.49 -9.45 10.42
CA VAL A 101 6.82 -9.96 10.82
C VAL A 101 7.73 -8.83 11.31
N ILE A 102 8.01 -7.82 10.48
CA ILE A 102 8.98 -6.78 10.84
C ILE A 102 8.41 -5.89 11.96
N GLN A 103 7.24 -5.27 11.78
CA GLN A 103 6.71 -4.37 12.82
C GLN A 103 6.24 -5.13 14.06
N GLY A 104 5.39 -6.15 13.88
CA GLY A 104 4.67 -6.82 14.96
C GLY A 104 5.50 -7.79 15.79
N ILE A 105 6.48 -8.45 15.18
CA ILE A 105 7.35 -9.41 15.87
C ILE A 105 8.72 -8.80 16.16
N VAL A 106 9.44 -8.36 15.14
CA VAL A 106 10.85 -7.94 15.28
C VAL A 106 10.97 -6.61 16.02
N LEU A 107 10.41 -5.54 15.46
CA LEU A 107 10.57 -4.20 16.03
C LEU A 107 9.82 -4.06 17.35
N LYS A 108 8.62 -4.64 17.50
CA LYS A 108 7.88 -4.61 18.76
C LYS A 108 8.66 -5.25 19.92
N LYS A 109 9.49 -6.25 19.64
CA LYS A 109 10.39 -6.86 20.63
C LYS A 109 11.64 -6.01 20.88
N LEU A 110 12.27 -5.48 19.84
CA LEU A 110 13.53 -4.71 19.94
C LEU A 110 13.36 -3.35 20.61
N ILE A 111 12.28 -2.63 20.32
CA ILE A 111 12.05 -1.25 20.77
C ILE A 111 10.81 -1.11 21.66
N ARG A 112 10.51 -2.14 22.46
CA ARG A 112 9.34 -2.18 23.36
C ARG A 112 9.36 -1.07 24.42
N SER A 113 10.53 -0.80 25.00
CA SER A 113 10.73 0.11 26.13
C SER A 113 11.22 1.51 25.73
N VAL A 114 11.38 1.76 24.43
CA VAL A 114 11.89 3.04 23.93
C VAL A 114 10.77 4.09 23.96
N LYS A 115 11.07 5.28 24.50
CA LYS A 115 10.17 6.44 24.45
C LYS A 115 9.86 6.74 22.97
N TYR A 116 8.58 6.82 22.61
CA TYR A 116 8.12 6.92 21.21
C TYR A 116 8.36 5.69 20.33
N GLY A 117 8.56 4.50 20.91
CA GLY A 117 8.82 3.27 20.15
C GLY A 117 7.75 2.95 19.10
N ALA A 118 6.48 3.30 19.33
CA ALA A 118 5.41 3.18 18.34
C ALA A 118 5.65 4.04 17.08
N LEU A 119 5.99 5.32 17.26
CA LEU A 119 6.30 6.21 16.14
C LEU A 119 7.55 5.72 15.38
N ILE A 120 8.58 5.30 16.11
CA ILE A 120 9.82 4.77 15.51
C ILE A 120 9.53 3.53 14.66
N ARG A 121 8.68 2.61 15.15
CA ARG A 121 8.23 1.44 14.37
C ARG A 121 7.56 1.84 13.06
N ILE A 122 6.63 2.78 13.13
CA ILE A 122 5.88 3.27 11.95
C ILE A 122 6.85 3.87 10.93
N VAL A 123 7.77 4.74 11.37
CA VAL A 123 8.74 5.40 10.50
C VAL A 123 9.69 4.39 9.85
N ILE A 124 10.25 3.44 10.62
CA ILE A 124 11.14 2.41 10.08
C ILE A 124 10.43 1.59 9.01
N VAL A 125 9.21 1.13 9.29
CA VAL A 125 8.44 0.31 8.35
C VAL A 125 8.09 1.10 7.09
N ALA A 126 7.71 2.37 7.21
CA ALA A 126 7.43 3.24 6.06
C ALA A 126 8.67 3.41 5.16
N ILE A 127 9.85 3.60 5.77
CA ILE A 127 11.12 3.69 5.02
C ILE A 127 11.43 2.37 4.33
N LEU A 128 11.31 1.23 5.03
CA LEU A 128 11.56 -0.09 4.45
C LEU A 128 10.62 -0.38 3.27
N PHE A 129 9.35 -0.04 3.40
CA PHE A 129 8.37 -0.14 2.32
C PHE A 129 8.74 0.74 1.12
N CYS A 130 9.13 1.98 1.37
CA CYS A 130 9.57 2.89 0.31
C CYS A 130 10.81 2.33 -0.40
N LEU A 131 11.81 1.87 0.35
CA LEU A 131 13.04 1.26 -0.20
C LEU A 131 12.78 -0.03 -0.98
N TRP A 132 11.79 -0.84 -0.58
CA TRP A 132 11.37 -2.04 -1.31
C TRP A 132 10.90 -1.73 -2.74
N HIS A 133 10.42 -0.51 -2.98
CA HIS A 133 9.91 -0.08 -4.26
C HIS A 133 10.95 0.64 -5.13
N VAL A 134 12.20 0.79 -4.66
CA VAL A 134 13.30 1.33 -5.47
C VAL A 134 13.74 0.29 -6.49
N GLN A 135 13.56 0.58 -7.77
CA GLN A 135 14.09 -0.22 -8.87
C GLN A 135 15.42 0.34 -9.39
N SER A 136 15.60 1.65 -9.29
CA SER A 136 16.80 2.35 -9.74
C SER A 136 17.11 3.58 -8.87
N VAL A 137 18.38 4.02 -8.82
CA VAL A 137 18.76 5.25 -8.10
C VAL A 137 18.02 6.48 -8.66
N SER A 138 17.69 6.48 -9.95
CA SER A 138 16.89 7.54 -10.59
C SER A 138 15.47 7.67 -10.03
N ASP A 139 14.92 6.62 -9.40
CA ASP A 139 13.59 6.69 -8.81
C ASP A 139 13.54 7.70 -7.65
N LEU A 140 14.66 7.87 -6.94
CA LEU A 140 14.80 8.85 -5.85
C LEU A 140 14.72 10.29 -6.36
N ASN A 141 14.98 10.52 -7.64
CA ASN A 141 14.83 11.84 -8.27
C ASN A 141 13.40 12.11 -8.72
N ASN A 142 12.50 11.12 -8.70
CA ASN A 142 11.09 11.29 -9.02
C ASN A 142 10.33 11.67 -7.74
N PRO A 143 9.76 12.89 -7.62
CA PRO A 143 9.04 13.28 -6.42
C PRO A 143 7.84 12.38 -6.09
N PHE A 144 7.24 11.73 -7.09
CA PHE A 144 6.11 10.82 -6.87
C PHE A 144 6.53 9.45 -6.34
N PHE A 145 7.81 9.11 -6.35
CA PHE A 145 8.33 7.95 -5.62
C PHE A 145 8.02 8.07 -4.12
N TYR A 146 8.08 9.29 -3.56
CA TYR A 146 7.77 9.52 -2.15
C TYR A 146 6.29 9.33 -1.78
N GLN A 147 5.39 9.08 -2.75
CA GLN A 147 4.02 8.64 -2.45
C GLN A 147 4.01 7.30 -1.70
N TYR A 148 5.03 6.47 -1.84
CA TYR A 148 5.18 5.24 -1.07
C TYR A 148 5.34 5.48 0.43
N LEU A 149 5.64 6.72 0.88
CA LEU A 149 5.56 7.07 2.30
C LEU A 149 4.14 6.93 2.86
N SER A 150 3.11 6.96 2.02
CA SER A 150 1.73 6.65 2.43
C SER A 150 1.57 5.22 2.96
N LEU A 151 2.50 4.29 2.64
CA LEU A 151 2.54 2.94 3.22
C LEU A 151 2.76 2.96 4.74
N GLY A 152 3.28 4.06 5.30
CA GLY A 152 3.32 4.28 6.75
C GLY A 152 1.92 4.26 7.42
N TRP A 153 0.85 4.52 6.66
CA TRP A 153 -0.52 4.38 7.13
C TRP A 153 -0.87 2.95 7.55
N LEU A 154 -0.35 1.94 6.83
CA LEU A 154 -0.54 0.53 7.20
C LEU A 154 0.09 0.24 8.55
N ALA A 155 1.32 0.72 8.74
CA ALA A 155 2.04 0.58 9.99
C ALA A 155 1.30 1.27 11.14
N TYR A 156 0.72 2.44 10.90
CA TYR A 156 -0.13 3.13 11.86
C TYR A 156 -1.39 2.33 12.21
N ILE A 157 -2.15 1.83 11.23
CA ILE A 157 -3.35 1.01 11.48
C ILE A 157 -3.00 -0.20 12.36
N TYR A 158 -1.90 -0.89 12.05
CA TYR A 158 -1.47 -2.05 12.84
C TYR A 158 -1.08 -1.67 14.27
N GLU A 159 -0.38 -0.55 14.45
CA GLU A 159 0.02 -0.07 15.78
C GLU A 159 -1.22 0.28 16.64
N GLN A 160 -2.27 0.85 16.04
CA GLN A 160 -3.50 1.22 16.74
C GLN A 160 -4.42 0.04 17.01
N THR A 161 -4.49 -0.93 16.10
CA THR A 161 -5.52 -1.98 16.15
C THR A 161 -4.97 -3.35 16.52
N GLY A 162 -3.66 -3.56 16.39
CA GLY A 162 -3.04 -4.88 16.50
C GLY A 162 -3.49 -5.90 15.46
N ASN A 163 -4.27 -5.47 14.45
CA ASN A 163 -4.94 -6.35 13.49
C ASN A 163 -4.33 -6.15 12.09
N PHE A 164 -3.70 -7.19 11.58
CA PHE A 164 -3.04 -7.23 10.29
C PHE A 164 -4.04 -7.33 9.12
N VAL A 165 -5.21 -7.95 9.31
CA VAL A 165 -6.23 -8.02 8.25
C VAL A 165 -6.79 -6.64 7.92
N LYS A 166 -6.92 -5.73 8.89
CA LYS A 166 -7.33 -4.33 8.64
C LYS A 166 -6.32 -3.57 7.78
N THR A 167 -5.02 -3.83 7.96
CA THR A 167 -3.99 -3.23 7.10
C THR A 167 -4.04 -3.82 5.70
N TRP A 168 -4.26 -5.13 5.58
CA TRP A 168 -4.45 -5.78 4.29
C TRP A 168 -5.66 -5.21 3.55
N ILE A 169 -6.82 -5.03 4.21
CA ILE A 169 -8.01 -4.40 3.62
C ILE A 169 -7.69 -2.99 3.09
N ALA A 170 -6.96 -2.19 3.86
CA ALA A 170 -6.57 -0.85 3.43
C ALA A 170 -5.66 -0.88 2.20
N HIS A 171 -4.70 -1.80 2.17
CA HIS A 171 -3.79 -1.96 1.03
C HIS A 171 -4.51 -2.48 -0.22
N MET A 172 -5.42 -3.45 -0.07
CA MET A 172 -6.25 -3.91 -1.17
C MET A 172 -7.05 -2.76 -1.78
N GLY A 173 -7.67 -1.91 -0.96
CA GLY A 173 -8.45 -0.80 -1.49
C GLY A 173 -7.63 0.23 -2.25
N MET A 174 -6.37 0.48 -1.84
CA MET A 174 -5.46 1.34 -2.61
C MET A 174 -5.20 0.79 -4.02
N ASN A 175 -5.06 -0.52 -4.18
CA ASN A 175 -4.78 -1.14 -5.48
C ASN A 175 -6.06 -1.40 -6.29
N MET A 176 -7.14 -1.85 -5.63
CA MET A 176 -8.39 -2.24 -6.28
C MET A 176 -9.18 -1.04 -6.80
N ILE A 177 -9.28 0.06 -6.03
CA ILE A 177 -10.14 1.20 -6.42
C ILE A 177 -9.68 1.82 -7.75
N PRO A 178 -8.40 2.18 -7.96
CA PRO A 178 -7.94 2.73 -9.24
C PRO A 178 -8.13 1.76 -10.40
N MET A 179 -7.86 0.46 -10.19
CA MET A 179 -8.02 -0.56 -11.22
C MET A 179 -9.48 -0.76 -11.63
N VAL A 180 -10.41 -0.84 -10.67
CA VAL A 180 -11.84 -0.96 -10.98
C VAL A 180 -12.34 0.29 -11.71
N ALA A 181 -11.90 1.47 -11.28
CA ALA A 181 -12.24 2.72 -11.96
C ALA A 181 -11.78 2.71 -13.43
N GLU A 182 -10.57 2.21 -13.69
CA GLU A 182 -10.04 2.08 -15.05
C GLU A 182 -10.80 1.07 -15.90
N LEU A 183 -11.16 -0.10 -15.34
CA LEU A 183 -11.96 -1.12 -16.03
C LEU A 183 -13.36 -0.62 -16.43
N LEU A 184 -13.95 0.25 -15.59
CA LEU A 184 -15.22 0.92 -15.89
C LEU A 184 -15.04 1.95 -17.02
N ILE A 185 -13.98 2.76 -16.97
CA ILE A 185 -13.67 3.77 -18.00
C ILE A 185 -13.35 3.11 -19.34
N SER A 186 -12.65 1.96 -19.34
CA SER A 186 -12.28 1.23 -20.55
C SER A 186 -13.44 0.43 -21.16
N GLY A 187 -14.63 0.44 -20.56
CA GLY A 187 -15.81 -0.28 -21.06
C GLY A 187 -15.71 -1.80 -21.00
N VAL A 188 -14.81 -2.35 -20.17
CA VAL A 188 -14.59 -3.80 -20.04
C VAL A 188 -15.66 -4.45 -19.17
N ILE A 189 -16.13 -3.73 -18.15
CA ILE A 189 -17.21 -4.17 -17.27
C ILE A 189 -18.48 -3.43 -17.68
N PHE A 190 -19.00 -3.72 -18.88
CA PHE A 190 -20.37 -3.44 -19.36
C PHE A 190 -20.76 -4.43 -20.45
#